data_AF-A0A527Z0V9-F1
#
_entry.id   AF-A0A527Z0V9-F1
#
_cell.length_a   1.000
_cell.length_b   1.000
_cell.length_c   1.000
_cell.angle_alpha   90.00
_cell.angle_beta   90.00
_cell.angle_gamma   90.00
#
_symmetry.space_group_name_H-M   'P 1'
#
loop_
_entity.id
_entity.type
_entity.pdbx_description
1 polymer ?
#
loop_
_entity_poly.entity_id
_entity_poly.type
_entity_poly.pdbx_seq_one_letter_code
_entity_poly.pdbx_strand_id
1 'polypeptide(L)' 'VQKTAAIGAAFIIAVSAPTALAIRTAGDAGMTLVALVRGDDFDIFTHPERVACGVAKHVA' A
#
# COMPACT_ATOMS: atom_id res chain seq x y z
N VAL A 1 -5.51 7.43 4.12
CA VAL A 1 -5.13 7.80 2.74
C VAL A 1 -4.83 9.28 2.59
N GLN A 2 -5.80 10.20 2.70
CA GLN A 2 -5.55 11.64 2.44
C GLN A 2 -4.41 12.26 3.24
N LYS A 3 -4.33 12.00 4.56
CA LYS A 3 -3.23 12.49 5.40
C LYS A 3 -1.87 11.95 4.95
N THR A 4 -1.84 10.68 4.56
CA THR A 4 -0.64 9.98 4.09
C THR A 4 -0.20 10.50 2.72
N ALA A 5 -1.16 10.79 1.84
CA ALA A 5 -0.92 11.47 0.57
C ALA A 5 -0.40 12.90 0.77
N ALA A 6 -0.93 13.65 1.75
CA ALA A 6 -0.52 15.01 2.03
C ALA A 6 0.96 15.12 2.47
N ILE A 7 1.51 14.08 3.10
CA ILE A 7 2.94 14.01 3.45
C ILE A 7 3.81 13.39 2.36
N GLY A 8 3.23 13.04 1.20
CA GLY A 8 3.95 12.44 0.08
C GLY A 8 4.46 11.02 0.34
N ALA A 9 3.82 10.27 1.23
CA ALA A 9 4.24 8.90 1.52
C ALA A 9 3.99 7.98 0.31
N ALA A 10 4.98 7.17 -0.03
CA ALA A 10 4.89 6.24 -1.16
C ALA A 10 3.99 5.02 -0.88
N PHE A 11 3.80 4.66 0.39
CA PHE A 11 3.03 3.51 0.84
C PHE A 11 2.09 3.85 1.99
N ILE A 12 0.94 3.18 2.04
CA ILE A 12 0.08 3.08 3.20
C ILE A 12 -0.38 1.63 3.37
N ILE A 13 -0.25 1.11 4.59
CA ILE A 13 -0.57 -0.28 4.91
C ILE A 13 -1.67 -0.29 5.97
N ALA A 14 -2.72 -1.08 5.76
CA ALA A 14 -3.88 -1.16 6.64
C ALA A 14 -4.30 -2.59 6.97
N VAL A 15 -4.83 -2.80 8.18
CA VAL A 15 -5.32 -4.12 8.63
C VAL A 15 -6.74 -4.40 8.13
N SER A 16 -7.55 -3.38 7.84
CA SER A 16 -8.94 -3.53 7.39
C SER A 16 -9.11 -3.39 5.88
N ALA A 17 -10.28 -3.80 5.37
CA ALA A 17 -10.64 -3.57 3.97
C ALA A 17 -10.67 -2.05 3.64
N PRO A 18 -10.23 -1.64 2.46
CA PRO A 18 -10.33 -0.25 2.01
C PRO A 18 -11.72 0.03 1.41
N THR A 19 -12.12 1.30 1.39
CA THR A 19 -13.27 1.75 0.60
C THR A 19 -12.85 2.06 -0.84
N ALA A 20 -13.79 2.07 -1.78
CA ALA A 20 -13.51 2.45 -3.18
C ALA A 20 -12.89 3.85 -3.29
N LEU A 21 -13.34 4.81 -2.47
CA LEU A 21 -12.76 6.15 -2.43
C LEU A 21 -11.29 6.12 -1.95
N ALA A 22 -10.97 5.29 -0.96
CA ALA A 22 -9.61 5.13 -0.46
C ALA A 22 -8.68 4.58 -1.54
N ILE A 23 -9.13 3.58 -2.31
CA ILE A 23 -8.38 3.02 -3.45
C ILE A 23 -8.11 4.10 -4.50
N ARG A 24 -9.16 4.81 -4.96
CA ARG A 24 -9.01 5.90 -5.95
C ARG A 24 -8.07 6.99 -5.46
N THR A 25 -8.24 7.44 -4.22
CA THR A 25 -7.39 8.50 -3.64
C THR A 25 -5.93 8.07 -3.56
N ALA A 26 -5.65 6.79 -3.26
CA ALA A 26 -4.28 6.27 -3.25
C ALA A 26 -3.68 6.22 -4.66
N GLY A 27 -4.44 5.75 -5.66
CA GLY A 27 -4.01 5.72 -7.05
C GLY A 27 -3.75 7.12 -7.63
N ASP A 28 -4.67 8.06 -7.41
CA ASP A 28 -4.52 9.45 -7.86
C ASP A 28 -3.32 10.14 -7.19
N ALA A 29 -3.02 9.79 -5.94
CA ALA A 29 -1.85 10.28 -5.22
C ALA A 29 -0.54 9.56 -5.59
N GLY A 30 -0.58 8.57 -6.50
CA GLY A 30 0.58 7.77 -6.86
C GLY A 30 1.15 6.96 -5.69
N MET A 31 0.32 6.57 -4.73
CA MET A 31 0.68 5.85 -3.50
C MET A 31 0.22 4.39 -3.56
N THR A 32 1.07 3.46 -3.14
CA THR A 32 0.71 2.05 -3.01
C THR A 32 -0.13 1.84 -1.75
N LEU A 33 -1.37 1.40 -1.93
CA LEU A 33 -2.29 1.01 -0.86
C LEU A 33 -2.24 -0.51 -0.69
N VAL A 34 -1.75 -0.94 0.46
CA VAL A 34 -1.80 -2.33 0.92
C VAL A 34 -2.85 -2.43 2.01
N ALA A 35 -3.71 -3.43 1.94
CA ALA A 35 -4.76 -3.63 2.95
C ALA A 35 -5.01 -5.11 3.23
N LEU A 36 -5.89 -5.39 4.19
CA LEU A 36 -6.21 -6.75 4.65
C LEU A 36 -5.00 -7.54 5.20
N VAL A 37 -3.98 -6.85 5.71
CA VAL A 37 -2.73 -7.48 6.19
C VAL A 37 -2.98 -8.44 7.36
N ARG A 38 -2.54 -9.69 7.23
CA ARG A 38 -2.64 -10.77 8.22
C ARG A 38 -1.35 -11.59 8.22
N GLY A 39 -0.43 -11.26 9.12
CA GLY A 39 0.89 -11.92 9.13
C GLY A 39 1.63 -11.59 7.83
N ASP A 40 2.00 -12.63 7.09
CA ASP A 40 2.69 -12.51 5.81
C ASP A 40 1.74 -12.33 4.62
N ASP A 41 0.42 -12.47 4.82
CA ASP A 41 -0.59 -12.31 3.78
C ASP A 41 -1.12 -10.86 3.73
N PHE A 42 -1.30 -10.33 2.52
CA PHE A 42 -1.85 -8.99 2.27
C PHE A 42 -2.31 -8.83 0.82
N ASP A 43 -3.19 -7.85 0.58
CA ASP A 43 -3.65 -7.48 -0.75
C ASP A 43 -3.11 -6.09 -1.13
N ILE A 44 -2.56 -5.98 -2.35
CA ILE A 44 -2.14 -4.70 -2.92
C ILE A 44 -3.24 -4.17 -3.84
N PHE A 45 -3.76 -2.98 -3.54
CA PHE A 45 -4.88 -2.38 -4.26
C PHE A 45 -4.45 -1.35 -5.31
N THR A 46 -3.27 -0.74 -5.17
CA THR A 46 -2.73 0.24 -6.12
C THR A 46 -1.22 0.08 -6.25
N HIS A 47 -0.70 0.33 -7.46
CA HIS A 47 0.73 0.30 -7.76
C HIS A 47 1.48 -0.96 -7.26
N PRO A 48 1.00 -2.18 -7.59
CA PRO A 48 1.64 -3.43 -7.16
C PRO A 48 3.06 -3.60 -7.70
N GLU A 49 3.40 -2.95 -8.82
CA GLU A 49 4.72 -2.98 -9.43
C GLU A 49 5.86 -2.49 -8.52
N ARG A 50 5.55 -1.76 -7.44
CA ARG A 50 6.54 -1.29 -6.46
C ARG A 50 6.93 -2.35 -5.42
N VAL A 51 6.20 -3.47 -5.35
CA VAL A 51 6.47 -4.55 -4.41
C VAL A 51 7.13 -5.69 -5.18
N ALA A 52 8.38 -6.00 -4.81
CA ALA A 52 9.06 -7.18 -5.33
C ALA A 52 8.58 -8.43 -4.57
N CYS A 53 8.13 -9.45 -5.30
CA CYS A 53 7.82 -10.75 -4.71
C CYS A 53 9.09 -11.60 -4.61
N GLY A 54 9.36 -12.15 -3.42
CA GLY A 54 10.50 -13.04 -3.16
C GLY A 54 11.25 -12.71 -1.86
N VAL A 55 12.25 -13.51 -1.50
CA VAL A 55 13.08 -13.27 -0.31
C VAL A 55 14.15 -12.23 -0.66
N ALA A 56 13.88 -10.96 -0.33
CA ALA A 56 14.92 -9.94 -0.30
C ALA A 56 15.73 -10.10 1.00
N LYS A 57 17.02 -10.43 0.88
CA LYS A 57 17.92 -10.38 2.03
C LYS A 57 18.11 -8.92 2.43
N HIS A 58 17.68 -8.56 3.63
CA HIS A 58 18.05 -7.28 4.22
C HIS A 58 19.54 -7.34 4.59
N VAL A 59 20.38 -6.78 3.73
CA VAL A 59 21.81 -6.58 4.02
C VAL A 59 21.93 -5.13 4.47
N ALA A 60 22.31 -4.94 5.74
CA ALA A 60 22.60 -3.61 6.27
C ALA A 60 23.76 -2.95 5.51
#